data_AF-A0AAE7R8S9-F1
#
_entry.id   AF-A0AAE7R8S9-F1
#
_cell.length_a   1.000
_cell.length_b   1.000
_cell.length_c   1.000
_cell.angle_alpha   90.00
_cell.angle_beta   90.00
_cell.angle_gamma   90.00
#
_symmetry.space_group_name_H-M   'P 1'
#
loop_
_entity.id
_entity.type
_entity.pdbx_description
1 polymer ?
#
loop_
_entity_poly.entity_id
_entity_poly.type
_entity_poly.pdbx_seq_one_letter_code
_entity_poly.pdbx_strand_id
1 'polypeptide(L)'
;MTPDTITVADYTFRIARAEITGWLQVDADDGTNLNMASGYGLNWQIEVRAEEYPLTDEDGNLITMIEPVFSHQNPSVVVRDWRDWGGQQIVYDHDTSDPSQEVPTFAISGGDRLAVSTLRIGSRKGHRFPFEWFGACWPGIDERSGLDPFRIVGTITASTFTVIFNEQDGEPSEIAKCLLQAHCPMQGLQLRDVRQPYATSKSLPDRIRQVMHATFETDPSL
;
A
#
# COMPACT_ATOMS: atom_id res chain seq x y z
N MET A 1 6.29 9.17 23.76
CA MET A 1 5.67 8.95 22.44
C MET A 1 4.34 8.29 22.71
N THR A 2 3.27 8.78 22.10
CA THR A 2 1.98 8.08 22.10
C THR A 2 2.17 6.75 21.39
N PRO A 3 1.67 5.62 21.91
CA PRO A 3 1.78 4.34 21.23
C PRO A 3 1.07 4.39 19.87
N ASP A 4 1.59 3.62 18.92
CA ASP A 4 1.01 3.46 17.59
C ASP A 4 -0.26 2.62 17.70
N THR A 5 -1.41 3.20 17.36
CA THR A 5 -2.74 2.61 17.63
C THR A 5 -3.71 2.80 16.49
N ILE A 6 -4.63 1.84 16.37
CA ILE A 6 -5.86 1.92 15.58
C ILE A 6 -7.02 1.95 16.56
N THR A 7 -7.94 2.90 16.41
CA THR A 7 -9.21 2.93 17.14
C THR A 7 -10.34 2.83 16.11
N VAL A 8 -11.25 1.88 16.31
CA VAL A 8 -12.48 1.72 15.52
C VAL A 8 -13.61 1.55 16.52
N ALA A 9 -14.56 2.49 16.52
CA ALA A 9 -15.63 2.52 17.52
C ALA A 9 -15.08 2.45 18.96
N ASP A 10 -15.47 1.42 19.72
CA ASP A 10 -15.07 1.18 21.10
C ASP A 10 -13.77 0.34 21.22
N TYR A 11 -13.22 -0.14 20.09
CA TYR A 11 -12.06 -1.02 20.06
C TYR A 11 -10.78 -0.23 19.82
N THR A 12 -9.72 -0.60 20.54
CA THR A 12 -8.36 -0.07 20.33
C THR A 12 -7.38 -1.21 20.13
N PHE A 13 -6.66 -1.15 19.02
CA PHE A 13 -5.67 -2.12 18.59
C PHE A 13 -4.28 -1.48 18.59
N ARG A 14 -3.26 -2.28 18.88
CA ARG A 14 -1.87 -1.89 18.63
C ARG A 14 -1.54 -2.10 17.16
N ILE A 15 -0.75 -1.21 16.59
CA ILE A 15 -0.24 -1.38 15.24
C ILE A 15 0.91 -2.38 15.27
N ALA A 16 0.77 -3.49 14.55
CA ALA A 16 1.85 -4.45 14.31
C ALA A 16 2.80 -3.93 13.22
N ARG A 17 2.24 -3.32 12.17
CA ARG A 17 2.99 -2.87 10.99
C ARG A 17 2.29 -1.70 10.30
N ALA A 18 3.06 -0.70 9.87
CA ALA A 18 2.57 0.40 9.04
C ALA A 18 3.62 0.71 7.98
N GLU A 19 3.28 0.56 6.69
CA GLU A 19 4.24 0.66 5.60
C GLU A 19 3.74 1.38 4.36
N ILE A 20 4.67 2.12 3.73
CA ILE A 20 4.57 2.63 2.37
C ILE A 20 5.37 1.68 1.47
N THR A 21 4.69 1.06 0.50
CA THR A 21 5.31 0.22 -0.53
C THR A 21 5.13 0.89 -1.88
N GLY A 22 6.20 1.03 -2.64
CA GLY A 22 6.12 1.50 -4.03
C GLY A 22 6.34 0.37 -5.01
N TRP A 23 5.78 0.51 -6.21
CA TRP A 23 6.22 -0.30 -7.32
C TRP A 23 6.18 0.42 -8.65
N LEU A 24 7.04 0.00 -9.56
CA LEU A 24 7.05 0.46 -10.94
C LEU A 24 6.64 -0.70 -11.85
N GLN A 25 5.52 -0.56 -12.57
CA GLN A 25 5.12 -1.52 -13.59
C GLN A 25 5.51 -1.00 -14.97
N VAL A 26 6.32 -1.78 -15.71
CA VAL A 26 6.80 -1.45 -17.06
C VAL A 26 6.24 -2.46 -18.05
N ASP A 27 5.65 -2.00 -19.15
CA ASP A 27 5.29 -2.86 -20.29
C ASP A 27 6.43 -2.86 -21.33
N ALA A 28 6.75 -4.04 -21.87
CA ALA A 28 7.86 -4.21 -22.81
C ALA A 28 7.61 -3.62 -24.20
N ASP A 29 6.34 -3.46 -24.60
CA ASP A 29 5.99 -3.07 -25.98
C ASP A 29 6.10 -1.56 -26.25
N ASP A 30 6.18 -0.72 -25.21
CA ASP A 30 6.04 0.72 -25.39
C ASP A 30 6.89 1.53 -24.41
N GLY A 31 8.21 1.36 -24.45
CA GLY A 31 9.21 2.09 -23.65
C GLY A 31 9.18 3.63 -23.77
N THR A 32 8.14 4.20 -24.38
CA THR A 32 7.85 5.63 -24.49
C THR A 32 6.54 6.04 -23.79
N ASN A 33 5.66 5.10 -23.45
CA ASN A 33 4.36 5.36 -22.85
C ASN A 33 4.41 5.21 -21.32
N LEU A 34 5.05 6.18 -20.68
CA LEU A 34 4.92 6.43 -19.23
C LEU A 34 3.59 7.11 -18.88
N ASN A 35 2.57 6.93 -19.72
CA ASN A 35 1.30 7.61 -19.56
C ASN A 35 0.57 6.97 -18.38
N MET A 36 0.54 7.70 -17.27
CA MET A 36 0.07 7.27 -15.93
C MET A 36 -1.43 6.93 -15.85
N ALA A 37 -2.09 6.73 -16.99
CA ALA A 37 -3.53 6.54 -17.10
C ALA A 37 -3.95 5.06 -17.23
N SER A 38 -3.01 4.11 -17.35
CA SER A 38 -3.31 2.70 -17.64
C SER A 38 -2.65 1.71 -16.69
N GLY A 39 -2.50 1.98 -15.39
CA GLY A 39 -1.94 1.01 -14.43
C GLY A 39 -0.47 0.60 -14.67
N TYR A 40 0.17 1.15 -15.71
CA TYR A 40 1.61 1.10 -15.98
C TYR A 40 2.23 2.42 -15.50
N GLY A 41 3.36 2.34 -14.80
CA GLY A 41 4.00 3.48 -14.15
C GLY A 41 4.32 3.27 -12.68
N LEU A 42 4.75 4.35 -12.02
CA LEU A 42 5.09 4.37 -10.60
C LEU A 42 3.81 4.43 -9.76
N ASN A 43 3.67 3.48 -8.85
CA ASN A 43 2.52 3.31 -7.97
C ASN A 43 2.99 3.23 -6.52
N TRP A 44 2.08 3.56 -5.59
CA TRP A 44 2.30 3.44 -4.16
C TRP A 44 1.07 2.86 -3.45
N GLN A 45 1.35 2.07 -2.42
CA GLN A 45 0.38 1.56 -1.47
C GLN A 45 0.80 1.90 -0.06
N ILE A 46 -0.19 2.23 0.75
CA ILE A 46 -0.07 2.35 2.19
C ILE A 46 -0.85 1.20 2.81
N GLU A 47 -0.22 0.45 3.71
CA GLU A 47 -0.88 -0.59 4.51
C GLU A 47 -0.59 -0.35 6.01
N VAL A 48 -1.63 -0.44 6.84
CA VAL A 48 -1.53 -0.44 8.29
C VAL A 48 -2.25 -1.67 8.83
N ARG A 49 -1.55 -2.49 9.60
CA ARG A 49 -2.01 -3.76 10.13
C ARG A 49 -1.91 -3.75 11.66
N ALA A 50 -3.00 -4.14 12.30
CA ALA A 50 -3.08 -4.32 13.75
C ALA A 50 -2.38 -5.62 14.20
N GLU A 51 -2.02 -5.69 15.48
CA GLU A 51 -1.78 -6.97 16.15
C GLU A 51 -3.08 -7.79 16.21
N GLU A 52 -2.96 -9.12 16.20
CA GLU A 52 -4.11 -10.01 16.43
C GLU A 52 -4.78 -9.68 17.77
N TYR A 53 -6.09 -9.51 17.74
CA TYR A 53 -6.89 -9.12 18.90
C TYR A 53 -7.98 -10.16 19.17
N PRO A 54 -8.09 -10.70 20.40
CA PRO A 54 -9.15 -11.62 20.76
C PRO A 54 -10.46 -10.86 20.98
N LEU A 55 -11.48 -11.17 20.17
CA LEU A 55 -12.83 -10.71 20.41
C LEU A 55 -13.53 -11.72 21.34
N THR A 56 -14.04 -11.24 22.47
CA THR A 56 -14.72 -12.07 23.47
C THR A 56 -16.18 -11.67 23.65
N ASP A 57 -17.01 -12.61 24.09
CA ASP A 57 -18.39 -12.32 24.53
C ASP A 57 -18.43 -11.63 25.91
N GLU A 58 -19.62 -11.35 26.41
CA GLU A 58 -19.84 -10.73 27.73
C GLU A 58 -19.30 -11.58 28.90
N ASP A 59 -19.23 -12.90 28.72
CA ASP A 59 -18.72 -13.86 29.70
C ASP A 59 -17.18 -14.03 29.59
N GLY A 60 -16.54 -13.36 28.64
CA GLY A 60 -15.11 -13.42 28.39
C GLY A 60 -14.65 -14.64 27.58
N ASN A 61 -15.57 -15.40 26.97
CA ASN A 61 -15.22 -16.50 26.09
C ASN A 61 -14.76 -15.94 24.73
N LEU A 62 -13.72 -16.56 24.16
CA LEU A 62 -13.23 -16.19 22.83
C LEU A 62 -14.28 -16.51 21.75
N ILE A 63 -14.71 -15.47 21.03
CA ILE A 63 -15.54 -15.58 19.83
C ILE A 63 -14.65 -15.84 18.63
N THR A 64 -13.65 -14.98 18.41
CA THR A 64 -12.73 -15.06 17.27
C THR A 64 -11.46 -14.23 17.52
N MET A 65 -10.43 -14.44 16.70
CA MET A 65 -9.31 -13.51 16.56
C MET A 65 -9.58 -12.57 15.38
N ILE A 66 -9.32 -11.28 15.56
CA ILE A 66 -9.41 -10.28 14.48
C ILE A 66 -8.08 -9.58 14.26
N GLU A 67 -7.77 -9.28 13.00
CA GLU A 67 -6.57 -8.55 12.61
C GLU A 67 -6.96 -7.42 11.64
N PRO A 68 -7.37 -6.25 12.16
CA PRO A 68 -7.72 -5.10 11.33
C PRO A 68 -6.58 -4.67 10.39
N VAL A 69 -6.89 -4.53 9.10
CA VAL A 69 -5.97 -4.03 8.06
C VAL A 69 -6.62 -2.85 7.33
N PHE A 70 -5.92 -1.72 7.28
CA PHE A 70 -6.27 -0.57 6.46
C PHE A 70 -5.29 -0.50 5.30
N SER A 71 -5.81 -0.37 4.08
CA SER A 71 -4.95 -0.22 2.92
C SER A 71 -5.46 0.86 1.98
N HIS A 72 -4.55 1.59 1.36
CA HIS A 72 -4.89 2.53 0.31
C HIS A 72 -3.86 2.42 -0.80
N GLN A 73 -4.36 2.05 -1.97
CA GLN A 73 -3.63 2.12 -3.22
C GLN A 73 -4.07 3.41 -3.92
N ASN A 74 -3.13 4.27 -4.29
CA ASN A 74 -3.46 5.57 -4.86
C ASN A 74 -2.61 5.86 -6.10
N PRO A 75 -3.19 5.79 -7.31
CA PRO A 75 -2.52 6.17 -8.54
C PRO A 75 -2.50 7.70 -8.76
N SER A 76 -3.33 8.45 -8.03
CA SER A 76 -3.48 9.91 -8.18
C SER A 76 -2.42 10.71 -7.42
N VAL A 77 -1.80 10.15 -6.37
CA VAL A 77 -0.64 10.80 -5.74
C VAL A 77 0.61 10.42 -6.53
N VAL A 78 0.98 11.29 -7.47
CA VAL A 78 2.21 11.18 -8.26
C VAL A 78 3.42 11.53 -7.38
N VAL A 79 3.67 10.72 -6.35
CA VAL A 79 4.91 10.79 -5.58
C VAL A 79 6.00 10.14 -6.43
N ARG A 80 6.90 10.94 -7.01
CA ARG A 80 8.01 10.38 -7.80
C ARG A 80 9.15 9.86 -6.93
N ASP A 81 9.25 10.39 -5.72
CA ASP A 81 10.28 10.06 -4.75
C ASP A 81 9.63 9.87 -3.38
N TRP A 82 9.86 8.71 -2.75
CA TRP A 82 9.25 8.40 -1.47
C TRP A 82 9.57 9.45 -0.38
N ARG A 83 10.69 10.19 -0.52
CA ARG A 83 11.08 11.26 0.41
C ARG A 83 10.08 12.42 0.42
N ASP A 84 9.31 12.59 -0.65
CA ASP A 84 8.31 13.64 -0.83
C ASP A 84 6.94 13.29 -0.22
N TRP A 85 6.81 12.12 0.39
CA TRP A 85 5.62 11.75 1.18
C TRP A 85 5.39 12.66 2.39
N GLY A 86 6.43 13.31 2.90
CA GLY A 86 6.30 14.20 4.04
C GLY A 86 5.44 15.42 3.73
N GLY A 87 4.40 15.65 4.52
CA GLY A 87 3.47 16.77 4.35
C GLY A 87 2.29 16.49 3.41
N GLN A 88 2.19 15.27 2.85
CA GLN A 88 1.06 14.90 2.01
C GLN A 88 -0.24 14.76 2.82
N GLN A 89 -1.34 15.16 2.20
CA GLN A 89 -2.69 14.89 2.70
C GLN A 89 -3.51 14.27 1.57
N ILE A 90 -4.10 13.11 1.85
CA ILE A 90 -4.96 12.37 0.91
C ILE A 90 -6.35 12.34 1.51
N VAL A 91 -7.34 12.74 0.73
CA VAL A 91 -8.76 12.77 1.12
C VAL A 91 -9.53 11.88 0.16
N TYR A 92 -10.36 11.01 0.72
CA TYR A 92 -11.27 10.13 0.00
C TYR A 92 -12.69 10.28 0.54
N ASP A 93 -13.64 10.33 -0.37
CA ASP A 93 -15.07 10.38 -0.09
C ASP A 93 -15.78 9.50 -1.13
N HIS A 94 -16.43 8.42 -0.67
CA HIS A 94 -16.98 7.38 -1.54
C HIS A 94 -18.02 7.90 -2.53
N ASP A 95 -18.84 8.86 -2.12
CA ASP A 95 -19.97 9.35 -2.91
C ASP A 95 -19.53 10.31 -4.02
N THR A 96 -18.37 10.96 -3.84
CA THR A 96 -17.85 11.99 -4.75
C THR A 96 -16.60 11.56 -5.52
N SER A 97 -15.92 10.51 -5.07
CA SER A 97 -14.72 9.99 -5.73
C SER A 97 -15.07 9.20 -6.98
N ASP A 98 -14.20 9.28 -7.99
CA ASP A 98 -14.34 8.52 -9.22
C ASP A 98 -14.26 7.01 -8.93
N PRO A 99 -15.31 6.21 -9.26
CA PRO A 99 -15.35 4.78 -8.97
C PRO A 99 -14.33 3.95 -9.76
N SER A 100 -13.69 4.55 -10.79
CA SER A 100 -12.60 3.93 -11.54
C SER A 100 -11.22 4.10 -10.88
N GLN A 101 -11.13 4.95 -9.84
CA GLN A 101 -9.91 5.11 -9.04
C GLN A 101 -9.82 4.01 -7.98
N GLU A 102 -8.59 3.68 -7.60
CA GLU A 102 -8.35 2.79 -6.47
C GLU A 102 -8.79 3.47 -5.17
N VAL A 103 -9.43 2.68 -4.31
CA VAL A 103 -10.16 3.16 -3.13
C VAL A 103 -9.49 2.68 -1.85
N PRO A 104 -9.45 3.50 -0.78
CA PRO A 104 -9.00 3.01 0.51
C PRO A 104 -9.98 1.97 1.05
N THR A 105 -9.43 0.91 1.62
CA THR A 105 -10.17 -0.24 2.14
C THR A 105 -9.81 -0.52 3.59
N PHE A 106 -10.76 -1.15 4.26
CA PHE A 106 -10.65 -1.67 5.60
C PHE A 106 -11.06 -3.14 5.58
N ALA A 107 -10.16 -4.03 6.00
CA ALA A 107 -10.39 -5.45 6.05
C ALA A 107 -10.22 -5.95 7.48
N ILE A 108 -11.26 -6.58 8.01
CA ILE A 108 -11.15 -7.49 9.16
C ILE A 108 -11.16 -8.95 8.67
N SER A 109 -11.93 -9.23 7.60
CA SER A 109 -12.05 -10.57 6.99
C SER A 109 -12.57 -10.60 5.54
N GLY A 110 -12.77 -9.45 4.87
CA GLY A 110 -13.39 -9.40 3.53
C GLY A 110 -13.10 -8.18 2.65
N GLY A 111 -12.46 -7.13 3.19
CA GLY A 111 -12.06 -5.94 2.43
C GLY A 111 -13.22 -5.03 2.02
N ASP A 112 -13.73 -4.24 2.96
CA ASP A 112 -14.75 -3.24 2.70
C ASP A 112 -14.13 -1.91 2.28
N ARG A 113 -14.83 -1.16 1.42
CA ARG A 113 -14.42 0.21 1.09
C ARG A 113 -14.67 1.11 2.30
N LEU A 114 -13.78 2.06 2.56
CA LEU A 114 -14.08 3.12 3.52
C LEU A 114 -15.18 4.03 2.96
N ALA A 115 -16.01 4.63 3.82
CA ALA A 115 -17.01 5.60 3.38
C ALA A 115 -16.37 6.97 3.12
N VAL A 116 -15.61 7.43 4.10
CA VAL A 116 -14.81 8.65 4.03
C VAL A 116 -13.49 8.39 4.75
N SER A 117 -12.40 8.94 4.23
CA SER A 117 -11.12 8.86 4.93
C SER A 117 -10.20 10.02 4.59
N THR A 118 -9.39 10.42 5.57
CA THR A 118 -8.33 11.41 5.40
C THR A 118 -7.06 10.85 6.00
N LEU A 119 -6.02 10.75 5.19
CA LEU A 119 -4.67 10.36 5.59
C LEU A 119 -3.75 11.58 5.54
N ARG A 120 -3.06 11.85 6.64
CA ARG A 120 -2.06 12.91 6.77
C ARG A 120 -0.72 12.28 7.08
N ILE A 121 0.28 12.63 6.29
CA ILE A 121 1.67 12.21 6.49
C ILE A 121 2.47 13.42 6.98
N GLY A 122 3.05 13.31 8.16
CA GLY A 122 3.89 14.35 8.74
C GLY A 122 5.30 14.34 8.17
N SER A 123 6.12 15.29 8.65
CA SER A 123 7.52 15.41 8.20
C SER A 123 8.33 14.17 8.54
N ARG A 124 9.10 13.68 7.57
CA ARG A 124 9.92 12.49 7.73
C ARG A 124 11.03 12.67 8.77
N LYS A 125 11.35 11.59 9.48
CA LYS A 125 12.60 11.41 10.22
C LYS A 125 13.28 10.17 9.66
N GLY A 126 14.15 10.42 8.70
CA GLY A 126 14.76 9.38 7.89
C GLY A 126 13.78 8.72 6.93
N HIS A 127 13.68 7.39 6.98
CA HIS A 127 12.70 6.55 6.25
C HIS A 127 11.34 6.37 6.97
N ARG A 128 11.14 7.08 8.08
CA ARG A 128 9.92 7.01 8.90
C ARG A 128 9.13 8.30 8.84
N PHE A 129 7.82 8.19 8.78
CA PHE A 129 6.91 9.32 8.76
C PHE A 129 5.90 9.16 9.89
N PRO A 130 5.71 10.15 10.79
CA PRO A 130 4.53 10.16 11.63
C PRO A 130 3.29 10.31 10.72
N PHE A 131 2.21 9.62 11.02
CA PHE A 131 0.98 9.73 10.25
C PHE A 131 -0.26 9.74 11.14
N GLU A 132 -1.34 10.26 10.57
CA GLU A 132 -2.69 10.19 11.13
C GLU A 132 -3.66 9.81 10.00
N TRP A 133 -4.45 8.76 10.20
CA TRP A 133 -5.51 8.35 9.26
C TRP A 133 -6.84 8.24 10.00
N PHE A 134 -7.86 8.94 9.55
CA PHE A 134 -9.16 8.96 10.21
C PHE A 134 -10.30 9.04 9.20
N GLY A 135 -11.49 8.67 9.63
CA GLY A 135 -12.66 8.64 8.77
C GLY A 135 -13.79 7.81 9.34
N ALA A 136 -14.57 7.21 8.46
CA ALA A 136 -15.65 6.31 8.83
C ALA A 136 -15.61 5.02 8.00
N CYS A 137 -15.87 3.89 8.65
CA CYS A 137 -15.89 2.54 8.08
C CYS A 137 -17.15 1.80 8.50
N TRP A 138 -17.58 0.80 7.73
CA TRP A 138 -18.59 -0.15 8.21
C TRP A 138 -17.91 -1.13 9.17
N PRO A 139 -18.32 -1.16 10.45
CA PRO A 139 -17.72 -2.04 11.44
C PRO A 139 -18.13 -3.48 11.18
N GLY A 140 -17.28 -4.26 10.52
CA GLY A 140 -17.44 -5.71 10.42
C GLY A 140 -17.18 -6.45 11.75
N ILE A 141 -17.15 -5.77 12.89
CA ILE A 141 -16.73 -6.32 14.19
C ILE A 141 -17.92 -6.84 15.00
N ASP A 142 -19.01 -6.09 15.12
CA ASP A 142 -20.05 -6.38 16.10
C ASP A 142 -21.49 -6.17 15.60
N GLU A 143 -21.83 -6.67 14.40
CA GLU A 143 -23.18 -6.65 13.79
C GLU A 143 -23.92 -5.29 13.80
N ARG A 144 -23.25 -4.20 14.23
CA ARG A 144 -23.83 -2.87 14.33
C ARG A 144 -24.17 -2.37 12.94
N SER A 145 -25.37 -1.81 12.84
CA SER A 145 -25.78 -1.09 11.64
C SER A 145 -25.26 0.34 11.71
N GLY A 146 -24.54 0.77 10.67
CA GLY A 146 -24.06 2.14 10.56
C GLY A 146 -22.58 2.24 10.20
N LEU A 147 -22.09 3.47 10.19
CA LEU A 147 -20.68 3.80 9.99
C LEU A 147 -20.05 4.12 11.33
N ASP A 148 -18.95 3.45 11.64
CA ASP A 148 -18.17 3.72 12.83
C ASP A 148 -16.99 4.64 12.49
N PRO A 149 -16.70 5.62 13.36
CA PRO A 149 -15.52 6.42 13.23
C PRO A 149 -14.28 5.56 13.48
N PHE A 150 -13.24 5.79 12.69
CA PHE A 150 -11.92 5.24 12.97
C PHE A 150 -10.87 6.33 13.04
N ARG A 151 -9.81 6.06 13.80
CA ARG A 151 -8.60 6.87 13.86
C ARG A 151 -7.37 6.01 14.08
N ILE A 152 -6.35 6.26 13.29
CA ILE A 152 -5.06 5.58 13.32
C ILE A 152 -4.01 6.65 13.53
N VAL A 153 -3.15 6.46 14.51
CA VAL A 153 -2.02 7.34 14.77
C VAL A 153 -0.80 6.46 14.95
N GLY A 154 0.28 6.78 14.23
CA GLY A 154 1.53 6.03 14.41
C GLY A 154 2.65 6.52 13.53
N THR A 155 3.61 5.63 13.31
CA THR A 155 4.75 5.86 12.43
C THR A 155 4.71 4.88 11.27
N ILE A 156 4.61 5.40 10.05
CA ILE A 156 4.67 4.61 8.84
C ILE A 156 6.10 4.58 8.32
N THR A 157 6.53 3.41 7.86
CA THR A 157 7.88 3.17 7.37
C THR A 157 7.84 3.02 5.86
N ALA A 158 8.62 3.80 5.12
CA ALA A 158 8.88 3.47 3.71
C ALA A 158 9.80 2.26 3.69
N SER A 159 9.25 1.06 3.47
CA SER A 159 9.95 -0.21 3.69
C SER A 159 10.51 -0.78 2.40
N THR A 160 9.71 -0.76 1.33
CA THR A 160 10.02 -1.50 0.11
C THR A 160 9.62 -0.75 -1.15
N PHE A 161 10.45 -0.91 -2.17
CA PHE A 161 10.13 -0.53 -3.54
C PHE A 161 10.31 -1.74 -4.45
N THR A 162 9.31 -2.10 -5.25
CA THR A 162 9.38 -3.27 -6.14
C THR A 162 9.26 -2.85 -7.60
N VAL A 163 10.19 -3.24 -8.46
CA VAL A 163 9.98 -3.04 -9.91
C VAL A 163 9.49 -4.34 -10.54
N ILE A 164 8.41 -4.20 -11.31
CA ILE A 164 7.67 -5.26 -12.00
C ILE A 164 7.85 -5.02 -13.50
N PHE A 165 8.69 -5.83 -14.13
CA PHE A 165 8.85 -5.80 -15.58
C PHE A 165 7.94 -6.84 -16.21
N ASN A 166 7.03 -6.44 -17.11
CA ASN A 166 6.29 -7.38 -17.93
C ASN A 166 7.04 -7.58 -19.25
N GLU A 167 7.96 -8.53 -19.28
CA GLU A 167 8.79 -8.80 -20.45
C GLU A 167 8.33 -10.02 -21.23
N GLN A 168 8.38 -9.88 -22.55
CA GLN A 168 8.46 -11.00 -23.47
C GLN A 168 9.96 -11.27 -23.67
N ASP A 169 10.46 -12.37 -23.12
CA ASP A 169 11.82 -12.91 -23.27
C ASP A 169 12.97 -12.33 -22.40
N GLY A 170 13.18 -12.93 -21.23
CA GLY A 170 14.46 -13.51 -20.79
C GLY A 170 15.50 -12.61 -20.14
N GLU A 171 15.57 -11.33 -20.47
CA GLU A 171 16.56 -10.39 -19.91
C GLU A 171 15.94 -9.00 -19.71
N PRO A 172 16.13 -8.36 -18.52
CA PRO A 172 15.62 -7.03 -18.27
C PRO A 172 16.14 -6.06 -19.32
N SER A 173 15.24 -5.54 -20.14
CA SER A 173 15.51 -4.64 -21.24
C SER A 173 16.37 -3.45 -20.79
N GLU A 174 17.23 -2.94 -21.67
CA GLU A 174 18.00 -1.72 -21.36
C GLU A 174 17.08 -0.52 -21.04
N ILE A 175 15.82 -0.56 -21.50
CA ILE A 175 14.76 0.40 -21.16
C ILE A 175 14.39 0.28 -19.67
N ALA A 176 14.17 -0.94 -19.18
CA ALA A 176 13.94 -1.21 -17.76
C ALA A 176 15.04 -0.65 -16.85
N LYS A 177 16.31 -0.84 -17.25
CA LYS A 177 17.48 -0.29 -16.53
C LYS A 177 17.56 1.23 -16.63
N CYS A 178 17.28 1.80 -17.80
CA CYS A 178 17.23 3.25 -18.00
C CYS A 178 16.10 3.91 -17.18
N LEU A 179 14.93 3.28 -17.09
CA LEU A 179 13.81 3.78 -16.28
C LEU A 179 14.12 3.70 -14.78
N LEU A 180 14.76 2.62 -14.33
CA LEU A 180 15.34 2.52 -12.98
C LEU A 180 16.39 3.61 -12.71
N GLN A 181 17.15 4.06 -13.70
CA GLN A 181 18.13 5.13 -13.52
C GLN A 181 17.48 6.54 -13.61
N ALA A 182 16.46 6.71 -14.44
CA ALA A 182 15.86 8.01 -14.75
C ALA A 182 14.72 8.41 -13.78
N HIS A 183 13.92 7.43 -13.33
CA HIS A 183 12.73 7.67 -12.48
C HIS A 183 12.91 7.20 -11.05
N CYS A 184 14.01 6.52 -10.78
CA CYS A 184 14.39 6.07 -9.45
C CYS A 184 15.70 6.75 -9.07
N PRO A 185 15.71 8.07 -8.74
CA PRO A 185 16.80 8.67 -7.98
C PRO A 185 16.74 8.14 -6.54
N MET A 186 16.79 6.82 -6.38
CA MET A 186 16.57 6.08 -5.15
C MET A 186 17.82 6.11 -4.28
N GLN A 187 18.23 7.32 -3.91
CA GLN A 187 19.24 7.51 -2.88
C GLN A 187 18.73 6.89 -1.58
N GLY A 188 19.46 5.89 -1.10
CA GLY A 188 19.16 5.24 0.18
C GLY A 188 18.30 3.98 0.13
N LEU A 189 18.03 3.44 -1.05
CA LEU A 189 17.40 2.13 -1.19
C LEU A 189 18.43 1.09 -1.67
N GLN A 190 18.52 -0.06 -1.01
CA GLN A 190 19.43 -1.16 -1.36
C GLN A 190 18.67 -2.30 -2.03
N LEU A 191 19.16 -2.79 -3.17
CA LEU A 191 18.58 -3.95 -3.85
C LEU A 191 18.73 -5.21 -2.98
N ARG A 192 17.61 -5.86 -2.67
CA ARG A 192 17.54 -7.02 -1.79
C ARG A 192 17.34 -8.33 -2.54
N ASP A 193 16.46 -8.35 -3.54
CA ASP A 193 16.03 -9.58 -4.20
C ASP A 193 15.68 -9.31 -5.66
N VAL A 194 15.99 -10.28 -6.53
CA VAL A 194 15.60 -10.30 -7.94
C VAL A 194 14.99 -11.67 -8.23
N ARG A 195 13.67 -11.73 -8.48
CA ARG A 195 12.97 -12.98 -8.79
C ARG A 195 12.31 -12.92 -10.17
N GLN A 196 12.51 -13.97 -10.96
CA GLN A 196 11.67 -14.30 -12.12
C GLN A 196 10.56 -15.25 -11.63
N PRO A 197 9.25 -14.94 -11.70
CA PRO A 197 8.22 -15.92 -11.49
C PRO A 197 8.04 -16.79 -12.73
N TYR A 198 7.58 -18.00 -12.44
CA TYR A 198 7.30 -19.05 -13.39
C TYR A 198 6.11 -18.73 -14.31
N ALA A 199 6.18 -19.25 -15.54
CA ALA A 199 5.16 -19.16 -16.57
C ALA A 199 3.75 -19.50 -16.06
N THR A 200 2.79 -18.59 -16.25
CA THR A 200 1.37 -18.88 -16.00
C THR A 200 0.80 -19.76 -17.11
N SER A 201 0.41 -20.98 -16.74
CA SER A 201 -0.65 -21.86 -17.29
C SER A 201 -0.88 -21.94 -18.81
N LYS A 202 -0.87 -23.19 -19.33
CA LYS A 202 -1.08 -23.64 -20.72
C LYS A 202 -2.45 -23.33 -21.36
N SER A 203 -3.24 -22.36 -20.89
CA SER A 203 -4.63 -22.19 -21.34
C SER A 203 -5.02 -20.81 -21.87
N LEU A 204 -4.08 -20.07 -22.47
CA LEU A 204 -4.40 -18.99 -23.42
C LEU A 204 -3.34 -18.97 -24.54
N PRO A 205 -3.69 -18.59 -25.78
CA PRO A 205 -2.74 -18.61 -26.89
C PRO A 205 -1.62 -17.57 -26.66
N ASP A 206 -0.41 -18.07 -26.47
CA ASP A 206 0.90 -17.44 -26.71
C ASP A 206 1.12 -15.99 -26.28
N ARG A 207 1.14 -15.73 -24.96
CA ARG A 207 2.00 -14.67 -24.39
C ARG A 207 2.57 -15.13 -23.06
N ILE A 208 3.80 -15.67 -23.08
CA ILE A 208 4.58 -15.90 -21.85
C ILE A 208 4.97 -14.51 -21.34
N ARG A 209 4.25 -14.00 -20.33
CA ARG A 209 4.70 -12.83 -19.57
C ARG A 209 5.73 -13.33 -18.56
N GLN A 210 6.99 -12.98 -18.75
CA GLN A 210 7.96 -13.07 -17.68
C GLN A 210 7.80 -11.82 -16.84
N VAL A 211 7.56 -12.01 -15.55
CA VAL A 211 7.63 -10.90 -14.61
C VAL A 211 9.05 -10.86 -14.06
N MET A 212 9.64 -9.70 -13.83
CA MET A 212 10.84 -9.63 -12.98
C MET A 212 10.52 -8.74 -11.80
N HIS A 213 10.76 -9.24 -10.60
CA HIS A 213 10.60 -8.51 -9.35
C HIS A 213 11.97 -8.11 -8.83
N ALA A 214 12.24 -6.81 -8.75
CA ALA A 214 13.40 -6.29 -8.04
C ALA A 214 12.93 -5.53 -6.80
N THR A 215 13.26 -6.00 -5.60
CA THR A 215 12.84 -5.34 -4.34
C THR A 215 14.00 -4.57 -3.73
N PHE A 216 13.75 -3.31 -3.35
CA PHE A 216 14.70 -2.45 -2.66
C PHE A 216 14.21 -2.11 -1.26
N GLU A 217 15.11 -2.04 -0.28
CA GLU A 217 14.80 -1.65 1.10
C GLU A 217 15.47 -0.33 1.49
N THR A 218 14.82 0.47 2.33
CA THR A 218 15.42 1.72 2.82
C THR A 218 16.56 1.41 3.76
N ASP A 219 17.67 2.12 3.59
CA ASP A 219 18.77 2.08 4.55
C ASP A 219 18.24 2.61 5.89
N PRO A 220 18.28 1.81 6.96
CA PRO A 220 17.77 2.23 8.26
C PRO A 220 18.47 3.47 8.83
N SER A 221 19.67 3.79 8.31
CA SER A 221 20.49 4.93 8.73
C SER A 221 20.13 6.25 8.04
N LEU A 222 19.29 6.22 7.00
CA LEU A 222 18.82 7.39 6.24
C LEU A 222 17.44 7.87 6.64
#